data_AF-W7W534-F1
#
_entry.id   AF-W7W534-F1
#
_cell.length_a   1.000
_cell.length_b   1.000
_cell.length_c   1.000
_cell.angle_alpha   90.00
_cell.angle_beta   90.00
_cell.angle_gamma   90.00
#
_symmetry.space_group_name_H-M   'P 1'
#
loop_
_entity.id
_entity.type
_entity.pdbx_description
1 polymer ?
#
loop_
_entity_poly.entity_id
_entity_poly.type
_entity_poly.pdbx_seq_one_letter_code
_entity_poly.pdbx_strand_id
1 'polypeptide(L)'
;MSRHHVRRALPLGLAMALFSSMATAQERLPVPDARPLLLAAIDAPDGRAHGVLSGPMADAVTARFKATSPVYIDVITERRYAQPGCRRLKVSFWQDGVQLPGESGPRRRTIDFGINYCRDGLPPRSLS
;
A
#
# COMPACT_ATOMS: atom_id res chain seq x y z
N MET A 1 -0.35 72.89 21.08
CA MET A 1 -1.36 71.86 21.39
C MET A 1 -0.75 70.49 21.15
N SER A 2 -0.47 69.78 22.24
CA SER A 2 0.15 68.45 22.26
C SER A 2 -0.87 67.38 21.84
N ARG A 3 -0.51 66.48 20.92
CA ARG A 3 -1.29 65.28 20.63
C ARG A 3 -0.39 64.06 20.79
N HIS A 4 -0.59 63.37 21.92
CA HIS A 4 -0.03 62.05 22.18
C HIS A 4 -0.62 61.04 21.19
N HIS A 5 0.22 60.48 20.31
CA HIS A 5 -0.16 59.30 19.53
C HIS A 5 0.07 58.05 20.39
N VAL A 6 -1.03 57.55 20.95
CA VAL A 6 -1.13 56.24 21.60
C VAL A 6 -0.72 55.16 20.58
N ARG A 7 0.39 54.48 20.86
CA ARG A 7 0.81 53.27 20.15
C ARG A 7 -0.18 52.15 20.45
N ARG A 8 -1.06 51.83 19.51
CA ARG A 8 -1.85 50.60 19.53
C ARG A 8 -0.93 49.43 19.16
N ALA A 9 -0.56 48.63 20.14
CA ALA A 9 0.03 47.32 19.90
C ALA A 9 -1.05 46.40 19.30
N LEU A 10 -0.82 45.92 18.08
CA LEU A 10 -1.66 44.92 17.43
C LEU A 10 -1.21 43.54 17.95
N PRO A 11 -2.08 42.72 18.57
CA PRO A 11 -1.68 41.40 19.00
C PRO A 11 -1.59 40.50 17.76
N LEU A 12 -0.40 39.96 17.52
CA LEU A 12 -0.12 38.94 16.51
C LEU A 12 -0.82 37.64 16.93
N GLY A 13 -2.07 37.48 16.51
CA GLY A 13 -2.82 36.23 16.69
C GLY A 13 -2.26 35.13 15.81
N LEU A 14 -1.46 34.25 16.40
CA LEU A 14 -0.96 33.03 15.77
C LEU A 14 -2.12 32.05 15.56
N ALA A 15 -2.79 32.11 14.41
CA ALA A 15 -3.82 31.14 14.02
C ALA A 15 -3.14 29.83 13.60
N MET A 16 -3.00 28.90 14.55
CA MET A 16 -2.48 27.56 14.32
C MET A 16 -3.56 26.72 13.61
N ALA A 17 -3.49 26.65 12.27
CA ALA A 17 -4.38 25.82 11.48
C ALA A 17 -4.12 24.33 11.79
N LEU A 18 -5.05 23.70 12.49
CA LEU A 18 -5.07 22.26 12.71
C LEU A 18 -5.40 21.57 11.38
N PHE A 19 -4.37 21.12 10.65
CA PHE A 19 -4.55 20.23 9.51
C PHE A 19 -4.94 18.84 10.03
N SER A 20 -6.23 18.56 10.11
CA SER A 20 -6.73 17.21 10.36
C SER A 20 -6.39 16.32 9.16
N SER A 21 -5.42 15.42 9.32
CA SER A 21 -5.12 14.38 8.34
C SER A 21 -6.30 13.42 8.22
N MET A 22 -7.21 13.69 7.26
CA MET A 22 -8.19 12.70 6.81
C MET A 22 -7.42 11.55 6.16
N ALA A 23 -7.33 10.41 6.85
CA ALA A 23 -6.79 9.19 6.26
C ALA A 23 -7.75 8.71 5.16
N THR A 24 -7.50 9.10 3.92
CA THR A 24 -8.24 8.59 2.77
C THR A 24 -7.96 7.10 2.65
N ALA A 25 -8.99 6.26 2.79
CA ALA A 25 -8.89 4.86 2.42
C ALA A 25 -8.59 4.79 0.91
N GLN A 26 -7.32 4.60 0.58
CA GLN A 26 -6.85 4.59 -0.80
C GLN A 26 -7.54 3.44 -1.55
N GLU A 27 -8.25 3.76 -2.63
CA GLU A 27 -9.03 2.79 -3.38
C GLU A 27 -8.14 1.65 -3.93
N ARG A 28 -8.66 0.42 -3.93
CA ARG A 28 -7.95 -0.76 -4.42
C ARG A 28 -8.38 -1.03 -5.86
N LEU A 29 -7.50 -0.71 -6.80
CA LEU A 29 -7.78 -0.89 -8.22
C LEU A 29 -7.61 -2.36 -8.65
N PRO A 30 -8.40 -2.83 -9.63
CA PRO A 30 -8.22 -4.15 -10.21
C PRO A 30 -6.90 -4.22 -10.98
N VAL A 31 -6.14 -5.29 -10.78
CA VAL A 31 -4.88 -5.58 -11.48
C VAL A 31 -4.90 -7.01 -12.03
N PRO A 32 -4.26 -7.27 -13.18
CA PRO A 32 -4.21 -8.61 -13.77
C PRO A 32 -3.25 -9.55 -13.02
N ASP A 33 -2.22 -8.98 -12.38
CA ASP A 33 -1.22 -9.69 -11.59
C ASP A 33 -0.55 -8.71 -10.59
N ALA A 34 0.48 -9.17 -9.86
CA ALA A 34 1.17 -8.35 -8.87
C ALA A 34 2.14 -7.31 -9.47
N ARG A 35 2.60 -7.46 -10.71
CA ARG A 35 3.67 -6.64 -11.31
C ARG A 35 3.37 -5.15 -11.30
N PRO A 36 2.17 -4.66 -11.66
CA PRO A 36 1.83 -3.25 -11.54
C PRO A 36 2.04 -2.70 -10.13
N LEU A 37 1.72 -3.49 -9.11
CA LEU A 37 1.87 -3.11 -7.70
C LEU A 37 3.33 -3.17 -7.24
N LEU A 38 4.13 -4.11 -7.75
CA LEU A 38 5.58 -4.12 -7.49
C LEU A 38 6.24 -2.83 -7.99
N LEU A 39 5.91 -2.42 -9.21
CA LEU A 39 6.44 -1.18 -9.81
C LEU A 39 5.93 0.05 -9.06
N ALA A 40 4.63 0.10 -8.72
CA ALA A 40 4.06 1.19 -7.95
C ALA A 40 4.72 1.31 -6.57
N ALA A 41 4.97 0.20 -5.86
CA ALA A 41 5.65 0.23 -4.55
C ALA A 41 7.13 0.64 -4.65
N ILE A 42 7.81 0.36 -5.76
CA ILE A 42 9.16 0.88 -6.03
C ILE A 42 9.13 2.41 -6.15
N ASP A 43 8.14 2.95 -6.87
CA ASP A 43 8.01 4.38 -7.16
C ASP A 43 7.40 5.19 -6.00
N ALA A 44 6.58 4.54 -5.18
CA ALA A 44 5.88 5.20 -4.08
C ALA A 44 6.86 5.75 -3.04
N PRO A 45 6.69 7.01 -2.59
CA PRO A 45 7.52 7.61 -1.55
C PRO A 45 7.49 6.78 -0.24
N ASP A 46 6.31 6.33 0.16
CA ASP A 46 6.08 5.49 1.33
C ASP A 46 6.43 4.00 1.10
N GLY A 47 6.72 3.63 -0.15
CA GLY A 47 7.10 2.29 -0.55
C GLY A 47 5.96 1.29 -0.53
N ARG A 48 4.70 1.74 -0.65
CA ARG A 48 3.51 0.89 -0.56
C ARG A 48 2.68 0.95 -1.84
N ALA A 49 2.06 -0.17 -2.19
CA ALA A 49 1.02 -0.24 -3.21
C ALA A 49 0.05 -1.38 -2.87
N HIS A 50 -1.19 -1.25 -3.33
CA HIS A 50 -2.22 -2.27 -3.11
C HIS A 50 -3.21 -2.32 -4.26
N GLY A 51 -3.89 -3.45 -4.40
CA GLY A 51 -4.90 -3.65 -5.43
C GLY A 51 -5.73 -4.90 -5.19
N VAL A 52 -6.60 -5.19 -6.16
CA VAL A 52 -7.43 -6.39 -6.20
C VAL A 52 -7.01 -7.21 -7.41
N LEU A 53 -6.61 -8.47 -7.21
CA LEU A 53 -6.36 -9.36 -8.34
C LEU A 53 -7.67 -9.61 -9.08
N SER A 54 -7.63 -9.50 -10.41
CA SER A 54 -8.80 -9.62 -11.28
C SER A 54 -8.52 -10.58 -12.43
N GLY A 55 -9.59 -11.10 -13.03
CA GLY A 55 -9.52 -12.02 -14.16
C GLY A 55 -9.67 -13.50 -13.76
N PRO A 56 -9.61 -14.42 -14.76
CA PRO A 56 -10.06 -15.80 -14.58
C PRO A 56 -9.35 -16.58 -13.47
N MET A 57 -8.07 -16.27 -13.23
CA MET A 57 -7.32 -16.89 -12.14
C MET A 57 -7.84 -16.45 -10.77
N ALA A 58 -8.14 -15.17 -10.58
CA ALA A 58 -8.71 -14.65 -9.34
C ALA A 58 -10.08 -15.27 -9.05
N ASP A 59 -10.90 -15.42 -10.09
CA ASP A 59 -12.22 -16.04 -10.00
C ASP A 59 -12.10 -17.52 -9.61
N ALA A 60 -11.18 -18.25 -10.25
CA ALA A 60 -10.93 -19.66 -9.94
C ALA A 60 -10.44 -19.87 -8.50
N VAL A 61 -9.53 -19.03 -8.01
CA VAL A 61 -9.05 -19.07 -6.61
C VAL A 61 -10.20 -18.81 -5.64
N THR A 62 -10.99 -17.76 -5.89
CA THR A 62 -12.15 -17.38 -5.06
C THR A 62 -13.17 -18.51 -5.01
N ALA A 63 -13.50 -19.12 -6.15
CA ALA A 63 -14.42 -20.24 -6.23
C ALA A 63 -13.88 -21.51 -5.53
N ARG A 64 -12.61 -21.83 -5.74
CA ARG A 64 -11.96 -23.01 -5.14
C ARG A 64 -12.01 -22.97 -3.62
N PHE A 65 -11.81 -21.80 -3.05
CA PHE A 65 -11.77 -21.58 -1.61
C PHE A 65 -13.11 -21.13 -1.02
N LYS A 66 -14.16 -21.02 -1.84
CA LYS A 66 -15.48 -20.50 -1.44
C LYS A 66 -15.37 -19.19 -0.67
N ALA A 67 -14.41 -18.35 -1.06
CA ALA A 67 -14.11 -17.10 -0.38
C ALA A 67 -15.25 -16.10 -0.55
N THR A 68 -15.41 -15.19 0.41
CA THR A 68 -16.46 -14.15 0.36
C THR A 68 -15.91 -12.80 -0.10
N SER A 69 -14.60 -12.71 -0.34
CA SER A 69 -13.95 -11.51 -0.87
C SER A 69 -13.12 -11.81 -2.10
N PRO A 70 -12.84 -10.79 -2.94
CA PRO A 70 -11.78 -10.85 -3.93
C PRO A 70 -10.42 -11.16 -3.32
N VAL A 71 -9.48 -11.60 -4.15
CA VAL A 71 -8.06 -11.71 -3.79
C VAL A 71 -7.45 -10.32 -3.73
N TYR A 72 -7.07 -9.90 -2.54
CA TYR A 72 -6.37 -8.65 -2.32
C TYR A 72 -4.85 -8.84 -2.39
N ILE A 73 -4.16 -7.81 -2.88
CA ILE A 73 -2.69 -7.78 -2.93
C ILE A 73 -2.21 -6.50 -2.23
N ASP A 74 -1.31 -6.67 -1.28
CA ASP A 74 -0.55 -5.58 -0.65
C ASP A 74 0.94 -5.78 -0.94
N VAL A 75 1.62 -4.71 -1.34
CA VAL A 75 3.07 -4.70 -1.57
C VAL A 75 3.69 -3.63 -0.68
N ILE A 76 4.71 -4.02 0.08
CA ILE A 76 5.51 -3.09 0.86
C ILE A 76 7.00 -3.23 0.54
N THR A 77 7.71 -2.11 0.50
CA THR A 77 9.18 -2.10 0.46
C THR A 77 9.73 -2.46 1.85
N GLU A 78 10.40 -3.59 1.97
CA GLU A 78 11.13 -3.99 3.18
C GLU A 78 12.56 -3.40 3.21
N ARG A 79 13.19 -3.26 2.04
CA ARG A 79 14.56 -2.71 1.93
C ARG A 79 14.75 -2.00 0.60
N ARG A 80 15.51 -0.90 0.63
CA ARG A 80 16.02 -0.23 -0.57
C ARG A 80 17.45 -0.69 -0.85
N TYR A 81 17.72 -1.18 -2.05
CA TYR A 81 19.09 -1.55 -2.45
C TYR A 81 19.86 -0.32 -2.93
N ALA A 82 21.19 -0.41 -2.95
CA ALA A 82 22.05 0.65 -3.48
C ALA A 82 21.83 0.86 -4.98
N GLN A 83 21.50 -0.21 -5.73
CA GLN A 83 21.14 -0.11 -7.14
C GLN A 83 19.81 0.67 -7.30
N PRO A 84 19.79 1.78 -8.06
CA PRO A 84 18.56 2.54 -8.29
C PRO A 84 17.44 1.68 -8.89
N GLY A 85 16.22 1.90 -8.43
CA GLY A 85 15.05 1.17 -8.90
C GLY A 85 14.93 -0.27 -8.39
N CYS A 86 15.79 -0.71 -7.47
CA CYS A 86 15.75 -2.06 -6.90
C CYS A 86 15.34 -2.06 -5.42
N ARG A 87 14.43 -2.98 -5.06
CA ARG A 87 13.90 -3.12 -3.71
C ARG A 87 13.80 -4.59 -3.29
N ARG A 88 13.88 -4.83 -1.99
CA ARG A 88 13.27 -6.00 -1.35
C ARG A 88 11.82 -5.64 -1.11
N LEU A 89 10.90 -6.38 -1.71
CA LEU A 89 9.47 -6.19 -1.55
C LEU A 89 8.89 -7.37 -0.79
N LYS A 90 7.96 -7.12 0.14
CA LYS A 90 7.02 -8.13 0.62
C LYS A 90 5.72 -7.99 -0.16
N VAL A 91 5.21 -9.11 -0.61
CA VAL A 91 3.92 -9.23 -1.29
C VAL A 91 3.02 -10.10 -0.42
N SER A 92 1.85 -9.57 -0.10
CA SER A 92 0.84 -10.20 0.75
C SER A 92 -0.43 -10.39 -0.07
N PHE A 93 -0.77 -11.64 -0.35
CA PHE A 93 -2.06 -12.01 -0.94
C PHE A 93 -3.01 -12.39 0.17
N TRP A 94 -4.24 -11.88 0.16
CA TRP A 94 -5.20 -12.27 1.18
C TRP A 94 -6.66 -12.26 0.71
N GLN A 95 -7.46 -13.08 1.36
CA GLN A 95 -8.91 -13.19 1.15
C GLN A 95 -9.63 -13.41 2.47
N ASP A 96 -10.80 -12.81 2.62
CA ASP A 96 -11.75 -13.11 3.68
C ASP A 96 -12.69 -14.25 3.27
N GLY A 97 -13.24 -14.93 4.27
CA GLY A 97 -14.22 -15.99 4.07
C GLY A 97 -13.69 -17.25 3.37
N VAL A 98 -12.38 -17.46 3.32
CA VAL A 98 -11.81 -18.69 2.77
C VAL A 98 -12.21 -19.87 3.65
N GLN A 99 -12.82 -20.88 3.02
CA GLN A 99 -13.21 -22.14 3.64
C GLN A 99 -12.30 -23.27 3.14
N LEU A 100 -11.47 -23.81 4.03
CA LEU A 100 -10.64 -24.98 3.74
C LEU A 100 -11.29 -26.27 4.28
N PRO A 101 -11.02 -27.43 3.66
CA PRO A 101 -11.42 -28.72 4.21
C PRO A 101 -10.83 -28.94 5.61
N GLY A 102 -11.64 -29.46 6.53
CA GLY A 102 -11.21 -29.76 7.91
C GLY A 102 -11.20 -28.56 8.87
N GLU A 103 -11.61 -27.38 8.43
CA GLU A 103 -11.66 -26.19 9.27
C GLU A 103 -13.07 -25.86 9.77
N SER A 104 -13.16 -25.34 11.00
CA SER A 104 -14.41 -25.03 11.69
C SER A 104 -15.27 -23.95 11.03
N GLY A 105 -14.74 -23.19 10.08
CA GLY A 105 -15.51 -22.19 9.36
C GLY A 105 -14.67 -21.22 8.54
N PRO A 106 -15.33 -20.33 7.77
CA PRO A 106 -14.69 -19.37 6.88
C PRO A 106 -13.83 -18.38 7.67
N ARG A 107 -12.63 -18.07 7.18
CA ARG A 107 -11.76 -17.08 7.82
C ARG A 107 -10.83 -16.38 6.83
N ARG A 108 -10.15 -15.33 7.30
CA ARG A 108 -9.09 -14.68 6.53
C ARG A 108 -7.93 -15.64 6.29
N ARG A 109 -7.43 -15.69 5.06
CA ARG A 109 -6.17 -16.34 4.71
C ARG A 109 -5.24 -15.35 4.06
N THR A 110 -3.98 -15.42 4.48
CA THR A 110 -2.90 -14.56 3.98
C THR A 110 -1.74 -15.45 3.55
N ILE A 111 -1.17 -15.14 2.40
CA ILE A 111 0.06 -15.73 1.89
C ILE A 111 1.04 -14.59 1.69
N ASP A 112 2.14 -14.65 2.44
CA ASP A 112 3.22 -13.67 2.36
C ASP A 112 4.42 -14.31 1.69
N PHE A 113 5.01 -13.58 0.75
CA PHE A 113 6.35 -13.88 0.25
C PHE A 113 7.11 -12.60 0.01
N GLY A 114 8.43 -12.68 -0.01
CA GLY A 114 9.24 -11.54 -0.38
C GLY A 114 10.08 -11.81 -1.62
N ILE A 115 10.27 -10.77 -2.41
CA ILE A 115 10.97 -10.79 -3.69
C ILE A 115 12.03 -9.69 -3.76
N ASN A 116 13.18 -10.01 -4.35
CA ASN A 116 14.17 -9.00 -4.73
C ASN A 116 13.84 -8.59 -6.17
N TYR A 117 13.42 -7.35 -6.37
CA TYR A 117 12.84 -6.91 -7.63
C TYR A 117 13.33 -5.53 -8.00
N CYS A 118 13.73 -5.39 -9.27
CA CYS A 118 14.10 -4.14 -9.89
C CYS A 118 13.03 -3.70 -10.90
N ARG A 119 13.02 -2.42 -11.25
CA ARG A 119 12.08 -1.85 -12.23
C ARG A 119 12.13 -2.54 -13.61
N ASP A 120 13.29 -3.06 -13.99
CA ASP A 120 13.51 -3.84 -15.22
C ASP A 120 12.98 -5.28 -15.15
N GLY A 121 12.49 -5.72 -14.00
CA GLY A 121 11.94 -7.05 -13.77
C GLY A 121 12.95 -8.10 -13.32
N LEU A 122 14.23 -7.73 -13.20
CA LEU A 122 15.31 -8.61 -12.77
C LEU A 122 15.58 -8.45 -11.26
N PRO A 123 16.28 -9.42 -10.62
CA PRO A 123 16.82 -9.20 -9.29
C PRO A 123 17.96 -8.16 -9.32
N PRO A 124 18.30 -7.54 -8.16
CA PRO A 124 19.46 -6.66 -8.06
C PRO A 124 20.73 -7.38 -8.49
N ARG A 125 21.58 -6.71 -9.27
CA ARG A 125 22.84 -7.30 -9.79
C ARG A 125 23.81 -7.73 -8.68
N SER A 126 23.68 -7.15 -7.50
CA SER A 126 24.49 -7.53 -6.33
C SER A 126 24.10 -8.87 -5.69
N LEU A 127 22.99 -9.49 -6.12
CA LEU A 127 22.43 -10.72 -5.55
C LEU A 127 22.21 -11.83 -6.59
N SER A 128 22.64 -11.60 -7.84
CA SER A 128 22.51 -12.52 -8.98
C SER A 128 23.79 -13.28 -9.22
#